data_AF-A0A485BSB1-F1
#
_entry.id   AF-A0A485BSB1-F1
#
_cell.length_a   1.000
_cell.length_b   1.000
_cell.length_c   1.000
_cell.angle_alpha   90.00
_cell.angle_beta   90.00
_cell.angle_gamma   90.00
#
_symmetry.space_group_name_H-M   'P 1'
#
loop_
_entity.id
_entity.type
_entity.pdbx_description
1 polymer ?
#
loop_
_entity_poly.entity_id
_entity_poly.type
_entity_poly.pdbx_seq_one_letter_code
_entity_poly.pdbx_strand_id
1 'polypeptide(L)'
;MFNIAFLAYLWGINGWLPGYLIKGKGIHLEHAGWLSSMPFIAMLLGEIIGAWLSDRLDKRAAACFVSLAGAAVGLAAVMHFATPLTVIAAMSFSTFMWGTGAPNIFALLAKATHPRVSATAGGIFNGLGNFAGALSPAVMGALIAFTHSMDSGLIFLAVMAAVGCVLLLPLLRRY
;
A
#
# COMPACT_ATOMS: atom_id res chain seq x y z
N MET A 1 2.29 8.18 -12.16
CA MET A 1 2.40 6.72 -12.30
C MET A 1 2.69 6.02 -10.98
N PHE A 2 3.77 6.32 -10.24
CA PHE A 2 4.02 5.61 -8.97
C PHE A 2 2.92 5.83 -7.90
N ASN A 3 2.26 7.00 -7.86
CA ASN A 3 1.11 7.25 -6.98
C ASN A 3 -0.07 6.31 -7.23
N ILE A 4 -0.25 5.91 -8.48
CA ILE A 4 -1.33 5.01 -8.88
C ILE A 4 -1.10 3.65 -8.23
N ALA A 5 0.12 3.11 -8.32
CA ALA A 5 0.48 1.87 -7.64
C ALA A 5 0.33 1.98 -6.11
N PHE A 6 0.70 3.12 -5.55
CA PHE A 6 0.60 3.37 -4.11
C PHE A 6 -0.85 3.42 -3.61
N LEU A 7 -1.74 4.13 -4.29
CA LEU A 7 -3.15 4.23 -3.94
C LEU A 7 -3.93 2.96 -4.31
N ALA A 8 -3.56 2.29 -5.40
CA ALA A 8 -4.10 0.97 -5.75
C ALA A 8 -3.88 -0.04 -4.63
N TYR A 9 -2.69 -0.02 -4.02
CA TYR A 9 -2.39 -0.84 -2.85
C TYR A 9 -3.32 -0.52 -1.67
N LEU A 10 -3.47 0.77 -1.31
CA LEU A 10 -4.32 1.19 -0.19
C LEU A 10 -5.78 0.76 -0.38
N TRP A 11 -6.35 1.14 -1.52
CA TRP A 11 -7.76 0.87 -1.80
C TRP A 11 -8.02 -0.63 -1.97
N GLY A 12 -7.08 -1.36 -2.59
CA GLY A 12 -7.17 -2.81 -2.71
C GLY A 12 -7.14 -3.52 -1.36
N ILE A 13 -6.21 -3.15 -0.46
CA ILE A 13 -6.22 -3.67 0.93
C ILE A 13 -7.51 -3.27 1.64
N ASN A 14 -7.96 -2.02 1.53
CA ASN A 14 -9.13 -1.54 2.25
C ASN A 14 -10.41 -2.31 1.85
N GLY A 15 -10.61 -2.54 0.54
CA GLY A 15 -11.77 -3.26 0.03
C GLY A 15 -11.73 -4.77 0.30
N TRP A 16 -10.56 -5.40 0.29
CA TRP A 16 -10.43 -6.86 0.32
C TRP A 16 -9.98 -7.46 1.64
N LEU A 17 -9.32 -6.70 2.52
CA LEU A 17 -8.79 -7.21 3.78
C LEU A 17 -9.86 -7.86 4.66
N PRO A 18 -11.03 -7.23 4.93
CA PRO A 18 -12.07 -7.86 5.75
C PRO A 18 -12.62 -9.13 5.09
N GLY A 19 -12.85 -9.09 3.77
CA GLY A 19 -13.34 -10.22 2.99
C GLY A 19 -12.36 -11.40 2.99
N TYR A 20 -11.06 -11.13 2.92
CA TYR A 20 -10.00 -12.13 2.99
C TYR A 20 -9.94 -12.81 4.37
N LEU A 21 -10.02 -12.04 5.45
CA LEU A 21 -10.04 -12.60 6.81
C LEU A 21 -11.27 -13.50 7.02
N ILE A 22 -12.45 -13.06 6.59
CA ILE A 22 -13.71 -13.79 6.79
C ILE A 22 -13.78 -15.02 5.88
N LYS A 23 -13.65 -14.85 4.55
CA LYS A 23 -13.89 -15.91 3.57
C LYS A 23 -12.64 -16.72 3.24
N GLY A 24 -11.45 -16.12 3.26
CA GLY A 24 -10.19 -16.79 2.93
C GLY A 24 -9.56 -17.53 4.11
N LYS A 25 -9.69 -17.00 5.33
CA LYS A 25 -9.12 -17.59 6.55
C LYS A 25 -10.16 -18.10 7.54
N GLY A 26 -11.45 -18.01 7.21
CA GLY A 26 -12.54 -18.57 8.03
C GLY A 26 -12.74 -17.86 9.38
N ILE A 27 -12.28 -16.62 9.52
CA ILE A 27 -12.43 -15.86 10.77
C ILE A 27 -13.88 -15.45 10.94
N HIS A 28 -14.44 -15.70 12.14
CA HIS A 28 -15.79 -15.27 12.48
C HIS A 28 -15.95 -13.74 12.30
N LEU A 29 -17.07 -13.34 11.72
CA LEU A 29 -17.41 -11.94 11.40
C LEU A 29 -17.23 -10.99 12.60
N GLU A 30 -17.58 -11.47 13.80
CA GLU A 30 -17.44 -10.73 15.07
C GLU A 30 -16.00 -10.31 15.38
N HIS A 31 -15.02 -11.15 15.02
CA HIS A 31 -13.61 -10.89 15.27
C HIS A 31 -12.94 -10.20 14.08
N ALA A 32 -13.50 -10.32 12.87
CA ALA A 32 -12.95 -9.74 11.66
C ALA A 32 -12.83 -8.21 11.74
N GLY A 33 -13.77 -7.53 12.39
CA GLY A 33 -13.71 -6.08 12.60
C GLY A 33 -12.45 -5.66 13.36
N TRP A 34 -12.28 -6.17 14.58
CA TRP A 34 -11.11 -5.86 15.42
C TRP A 34 -9.78 -6.28 14.76
N LEU A 35 -9.75 -7.47 14.16
CA LEU A 35 -8.54 -7.99 13.50
C LEU A 35 -8.17 -7.20 12.24
N SER A 36 -9.15 -6.70 11.49
CA SER A 36 -8.91 -5.82 10.34
C SER A 36 -8.41 -4.43 10.74
N SER A 37 -8.76 -3.96 11.95
CA SER A 37 -8.27 -2.68 12.47
C SER A 37 -6.77 -2.68 12.77
N MET A 38 -6.19 -3.82 13.14
CA MET A 38 -4.76 -3.91 13.47
C MET A 38 -3.84 -3.43 12.33
N PRO A 39 -3.99 -3.89 11.07
CA PRO A 39 -3.23 -3.36 9.96
C PRO A 39 -3.41 -1.86 9.72
N PHE A 40 -4.59 -1.30 9.95
CA PHE A 40 -4.81 0.16 9.81
C PHE A 40 -4.17 0.97 10.93
N ILE A 41 -4.19 0.46 12.16
CA ILE A 41 -3.45 1.07 13.28
C ILE A 41 -1.95 1.05 12.99
N ALA A 42 -1.44 -0.09 12.49
CA ALA A 42 -0.04 -0.21 12.09
C ALA A 42 0.28 0.75 10.93
N MET A 43 -0.61 0.91 9.96
CA MET A 43 -0.47 1.89 8.88
C MET A 43 -0.32 3.32 9.41
N LEU A 44 -1.19 3.73 10.34
CA LEU A 44 -1.15 5.05 10.98
C LEU A 44 0.16 5.29 11.71
N LEU A 45 0.63 4.31 12.49
CA LEU A 45 1.93 4.40 13.17
C LEU A 45 3.08 4.51 12.17
N GLY A 46 2.99 3.77 11.06
CA GLY A 46 3.92 3.84 9.94
C GLY A 46 3.98 5.25 9.34
N GLU A 47 2.84 5.89 9.10
CA GLU A 47 2.79 7.26 8.58
C GLU A 47 3.47 8.27 9.51
N ILE A 48 3.23 8.19 10.81
CA ILE A 48 3.85 9.08 11.81
C ILE A 48 5.38 8.89 11.80
N ILE A 49 5.84 7.64 11.86
CA ILE A 49 7.28 7.33 11.87
C ILE A 49 7.92 7.72 10.54
N GLY A 50 7.24 7.46 9.42
CA GLY A 50 7.69 7.81 8.07
C GLY A 50 7.87 9.30 7.89
N ALA A 51 6.90 10.10 8.36
CA ALA A 51 6.98 11.56 8.32
C ALA A 51 8.15 12.08 9.15
N TRP A 52 8.27 11.62 10.40
CA TRP A 52 9.36 12.03 11.30
C TRP A 52 10.74 11.64 10.75
N LEU A 53 10.87 10.44 10.20
CA LEU A 53 12.12 9.94 9.65
C LEU A 53 12.51 10.69 8.37
N SER A 54 11.53 11.06 7.55
CA SER A 54 11.71 11.84 6.33
C SER A 54 12.25 13.24 6.60
N ASP A 55 11.73 13.89 7.63
CA ASP A 55 12.16 15.22 8.03
C ASP A 55 13.60 15.21 8.55
N ARG A 56 14.07 14.09 9.10
CA ARG A 56 15.45 13.93 9.58
C ARG A 56 16.46 13.48 8.53
N LEU A 57 16.08 12.56 7.63
CA LEU A 57 17.05 11.91 6.75
C LEU A 57 17.21 12.56 5.38
N ASP A 58 16.27 13.41 4.95
CA ASP A 58 16.13 14.04 3.62
C ASP A 58 16.27 13.10 2.39
N LYS A 59 16.45 11.78 2.62
CA LYS A 59 16.53 10.71 1.62
C LYS A 59 15.14 10.14 1.31
N ARG A 60 14.25 11.04 0.89
CA ARG A 60 12.81 10.77 0.72
C ARG A 60 12.53 9.68 -0.33
N ALA A 61 13.30 9.66 -1.42
CA ALA A 61 13.15 8.66 -2.47
C ALA A 61 13.55 7.24 -2.00
N ALA A 62 14.64 7.13 -1.23
CA ALA A 62 15.06 5.86 -0.64
C ALA A 62 14.02 5.35 0.38
N ALA A 63 13.44 6.24 1.19
CA ALA A 63 12.39 5.88 2.13
C ALA A 63 11.12 5.37 1.42
N CYS A 64 10.69 6.01 0.32
CA CYS A 64 9.58 5.52 -0.52
C CYS A 64 9.85 4.14 -1.14
N PHE A 65 11.10 3.86 -1.50
CA PHE A 65 11.47 2.56 -2.06
C PHE A 65 11.45 1.47 -0.99
N VAL A 66 12.05 1.73 0.17
CA VAL A 66 12.06 0.79 1.29
C VAL A 66 10.64 0.52 1.78
N SER A 67 9.77 1.53 1.83
CA SER A 67 8.37 1.37 2.23
C SER A 67 7.59 0.44 1.30
N LEU A 68 7.69 0.63 -0.02
CA LEU A 68 6.98 -0.20 -1.00
C LEU A 68 7.60 -1.60 -1.11
N ALA A 69 8.92 -1.72 -0.96
CA ALA A 69 9.60 -3.01 -0.93
C ALA A 69 9.19 -3.81 0.32
N GLY A 70 9.15 -3.15 1.49
CA GLY A 70 8.68 -3.73 2.74
C GLY A 70 7.21 -4.15 2.66
N ALA A 71 6.36 -3.36 2.00
CA ALA A 71 4.97 -3.72 1.74
C ALA A 71 4.84 -4.93 0.79
N ALA A 72 5.63 -4.98 -0.28
CA ALA A 72 5.63 -6.14 -1.19
C ALA A 72 6.07 -7.43 -0.49
N VAL A 73 7.13 -7.35 0.32
CA VAL A 73 7.64 -8.49 1.12
C VAL A 73 6.63 -8.90 2.19
N GLY A 74 5.99 -7.94 2.86
CA GLY A 74 4.94 -8.21 3.85
C GLY A 74 3.76 -8.97 3.24
N LEU A 75 3.25 -8.52 2.09
CA LEU A 75 2.21 -9.25 1.35
C LEU A 75 2.67 -10.62 0.85
N ALA A 76 3.91 -10.75 0.39
CA ALA A 76 4.44 -12.05 -0.02
C ALA A 76 4.50 -13.04 1.15
N ALA A 77 4.89 -12.56 2.33
CA ALA A 77 4.92 -13.36 3.55
C ALA A 77 3.52 -13.84 3.98
N VAL A 78 2.47 -13.03 3.76
CA VAL A 78 1.06 -13.43 4.04
C VAL A 78 0.68 -14.71 3.32
N MET A 79 1.18 -14.94 2.11
CA MET A 79 0.90 -16.13 1.31
C MET A 79 1.56 -17.41 1.86
N HIS A 80 2.59 -17.27 2.70
CA HIS A 80 3.28 -18.41 3.32
C HIS A 80 2.79 -18.73 4.73
N PHE A 81 1.94 -17.87 5.31
CA PHE A 81 1.42 -18.06 6.65
C PHE A 81 0.03 -18.71 6.66
N ALA A 82 -0.08 -19.81 7.43
CA ALA A 82 -1.33 -20.55 7.60
C ALA A 82 -2.17 -20.05 8.79
N THR A 83 -1.54 -19.54 9.85
CA THR A 83 -2.27 -19.16 11.07
C THR A 83 -2.83 -17.72 10.98
N PRO A 84 -4.08 -17.48 11.42
CA PRO A 84 -4.70 -16.16 11.35
C PRO A 84 -3.87 -15.04 12.00
N LEU A 85 -3.24 -15.33 13.14
CA LEU A 85 -2.43 -14.36 13.87
C LEU A 85 -1.17 -13.94 13.09
N THR A 86 -0.48 -14.90 12.45
CA THR A 86 0.74 -14.61 11.67
C THR A 86 0.40 -13.88 10.37
N VAL A 87 -0.75 -14.20 9.76
CA VAL A 87 -1.30 -13.47 8.61
C VAL A 87 -1.58 -12.02 8.96
N ILE A 88 -2.25 -11.75 10.09
CA ILE A 88 -2.56 -10.38 10.53
C ILE A 88 -1.29 -9.62 10.90
N ALA A 89 -0.32 -10.27 11.54
CA ALA A 89 0.98 -9.67 11.85
C ALA A 89 1.74 -9.29 10.56
N ALA A 90 1.80 -10.18 9.58
CA ALA A 90 2.44 -9.92 8.28
C ALA A 90 1.70 -8.82 7.48
N MET A 91 0.37 -8.82 7.49
CA MET A 91 -0.43 -7.74 6.89
C MET A 91 -0.20 -6.41 7.59
N SER A 92 -0.12 -6.40 8.92
CA SER A 92 0.16 -5.21 9.71
C SER A 92 1.55 -4.66 9.46
N PHE A 93 2.55 -5.53 9.32
CA PHE A 93 3.89 -5.14 8.90
C PHE A 93 3.87 -4.53 7.48
N SER A 94 3.13 -5.15 6.56
CA SER A 94 2.98 -4.70 5.19
C SER A 94 2.36 -3.31 5.09
N THR A 95 1.26 -3.06 5.81
CA THR A 95 0.57 -1.77 5.83
C THR A 95 1.34 -0.72 6.61
N PHE A 96 2.06 -1.10 7.68
CA PHE A 96 3.00 -0.23 8.38
C PHE A 96 4.08 0.27 7.43
N MET A 97 4.74 -0.65 6.70
CA MET A 97 5.76 -0.31 5.71
C MET A 97 5.20 0.64 4.65
N TRP A 98 4.01 0.34 4.09
CA TRP A 98 3.35 1.26 3.15
C TRP A 98 3.11 2.65 3.76
N GLY A 99 2.62 2.71 5.01
CA GLY A 99 2.37 3.96 5.73
C GLY A 99 3.63 4.83 5.87
N THR A 100 4.79 4.22 6.11
CA THR A 100 6.05 4.99 6.19
C THR A 100 6.42 5.74 4.90
N GLY A 101 5.93 5.27 3.75
CA GLY A 101 6.16 5.89 2.45
C GLY A 101 5.17 6.99 2.07
N ALA A 102 3.96 6.97 2.63
CA ALA A 102 2.88 7.88 2.26
C ALA A 102 3.24 9.37 2.36
N PRO A 103 3.79 9.87 3.49
CA PRO A 103 4.15 11.30 3.61
C PRO A 103 5.27 11.69 2.63
N ASN A 104 6.16 10.76 2.32
CA ASN A 104 7.33 11.02 1.46
C ASN A 104 6.94 11.21 0.01
N ILE A 105 5.86 10.56 -0.43
CA ILE A 105 5.32 10.69 -1.77
C ILE A 105 4.83 12.11 -2.03
N PHE A 106 4.03 12.66 -1.11
CA PHE A 106 3.53 14.04 -1.25
C PHE A 106 4.65 15.06 -1.09
N ALA A 107 5.60 14.80 -0.19
CA ALA A 107 6.77 15.66 -0.01
C ALA A 107 7.70 15.67 -1.25
N LEU A 108 7.85 14.53 -1.92
CA LEU A 108 8.61 14.39 -3.16
C LEU A 108 7.92 15.07 -4.34
N LEU A 109 6.59 14.97 -4.42
CA LEU A 109 5.80 15.71 -5.40
C LEU A 109 6.00 17.22 -5.25
N ALA A 110 5.88 17.73 -4.02
CA ALA A 110 6.09 19.15 -3.74
C ALA A 110 7.51 19.62 -4.13
N LYS A 111 8.55 18.81 -3.86
CA LYS A 111 9.93 19.10 -4.28
C LYS A 111 10.13 19.04 -5.80
N ALA A 112 9.43 18.15 -6.50
CA ALA A 112 9.58 17.95 -7.94
C ALA A 112 8.82 18.97 -8.80
N THR A 113 7.87 19.71 -8.21
CA THR A 113 7.00 20.65 -8.93
C THR A 113 7.30 22.11 -8.58
N HIS A 114 7.20 23.00 -9.58
CA HIS A 114 7.39 24.43 -9.33
C HIS A 114 6.24 24.99 -8.44
N PRO A 115 6.50 25.88 -7.46
CA PRO A 115 5.48 26.34 -6.51
C PRO A 115 4.18 26.86 -7.14
N ARG A 116 4.29 27.53 -8.29
CA ARG A 116 3.14 28.07 -9.05
C ARG A 116 2.19 27.01 -9.62
N VAL A 117 2.65 25.77 -9.82
CA VAL A 117 1.85 24.67 -10.39
C VAL A 117 1.69 23.49 -9.43
N SER A 118 2.24 23.58 -8.21
CA SER A 118 2.23 22.49 -7.24
C SER A 118 0.81 22.05 -6.87
N ALA A 119 -0.15 22.97 -6.79
CA ALA A 119 -1.55 22.64 -6.50
C ALA A 119 -2.20 21.85 -7.64
N THR A 120 -2.03 22.28 -8.89
CA THR A 120 -2.56 21.59 -10.08
C THR A 120 -1.90 20.23 -10.27
N ALA A 121 -0.58 20.15 -10.09
CA ALA A 121 0.16 18.89 -10.14
C ALA A 121 -0.29 17.93 -9.04
N GLY A 122 -0.51 18.42 -7.81
CA GLY A 122 -1.13 17.69 -6.71
C GLY A 122 -2.51 17.15 -7.06
N GLY A 123 -3.37 17.98 -7.63
CA GLY A 123 -4.72 17.61 -8.05
C GLY A 123 -4.73 16.51 -9.12
N ILE A 124 -3.92 16.64 -10.18
CA ILE A 124 -3.79 15.62 -11.23
C ILE A 124 -3.20 14.32 -10.66
N PHE A 125 -2.15 14.45 -9.84
CA PHE A 125 -1.47 13.33 -9.22
C PHE A 125 -2.40 12.51 -8.33
N ASN A 126 -3.18 13.19 -7.49
CA ASN A 126 -4.12 12.57 -6.57
C ASN A 126 -5.37 12.07 -7.32
N GLY A 127 -5.90 12.84 -8.27
CA GLY A 127 -7.07 12.48 -9.07
C GLY A 127 -6.86 11.20 -9.88
N LEU A 128 -5.75 11.10 -10.63
CA LEU A 128 -5.41 9.87 -11.36
C LEU A 128 -5.15 8.70 -10.41
N GLY A 129 -4.50 8.98 -9.28
CA GLY A 129 -4.22 7.99 -8.25
C GLY A 129 -5.48 7.39 -7.62
N ASN A 130 -6.45 8.23 -7.25
CA ASN A 130 -7.72 7.80 -6.69
C ASN A 130 -8.64 7.15 -7.73
N PHE A 131 -8.62 7.63 -8.98
CA PHE A 131 -9.36 6.98 -10.06
C PHE A 131 -8.91 5.52 -10.26
N ALA A 132 -7.59 5.30 -10.36
CA ALA A 132 -7.04 3.95 -10.45
C ALA A 132 -7.18 3.15 -9.15
N GLY A 133 -7.09 3.83 -7.99
CA GLY A 133 -7.36 3.24 -6.67
C GLY A 133 -8.77 2.68 -6.55
N ALA A 134 -9.78 3.43 -7.00
CA ALA A 134 -11.17 3.00 -7.00
C ALA A 134 -11.41 1.75 -7.89
N LEU A 135 -10.65 1.60 -8.98
CA LEU A 135 -10.71 0.42 -9.84
C LEU A 135 -10.02 -0.81 -9.24
N SER A 136 -9.13 -0.63 -8.27
CA SER A 136 -8.29 -1.71 -7.75
C SER A 136 -9.09 -2.82 -7.05
N PRO A 137 -10.06 -2.51 -6.15
CA PRO A 137 -10.94 -3.53 -5.59
C PRO A 137 -11.78 -4.26 -6.64
N ALA A 138 -12.23 -3.56 -7.68
CA ALA A 138 -13.03 -4.17 -8.74
C ALA A 138 -12.20 -5.16 -9.57
N VAL A 139 -10.96 -4.79 -9.93
CA VAL A 139 -10.03 -5.67 -10.66
C VAL A 139 -9.64 -6.88 -9.81
N MET A 140 -9.33 -6.68 -8.53
CA MET A 140 -9.08 -7.79 -7.60
C MET A 140 -10.29 -8.72 -7.49
N GLY A 141 -11.51 -8.16 -7.45
CA GLY A 141 -12.72 -8.96 -7.41
C GLY A 141 -12.96 -9.80 -8.65
N ALA A 142 -12.73 -9.23 -9.82
CA ALA A 142 -12.77 -9.98 -11.06
C ALA A 142 -11.74 -11.11 -11.04
N LEU A 143 -10.48 -10.83 -10.66
CA LEU A 143 -9.41 -11.85 -10.56
C LEU A 143 -9.77 -12.99 -9.61
N ILE A 144 -10.34 -12.67 -8.45
CA ILE A 144 -10.74 -13.67 -7.46
C ILE A 144 -11.93 -14.49 -7.97
N ALA A 145 -12.89 -13.85 -8.65
CA ALA A 145 -14.02 -14.54 -9.27
C ALA A 145 -13.57 -15.52 -10.38
N PHE A 146 -12.58 -15.15 -11.18
CA PHE A 146 -12.03 -16.02 -12.23
C PHE A 146 -11.16 -17.16 -11.67
N THR A 147 -10.35 -16.87 -10.66
CA THR A 147 -9.35 -17.84 -10.15
C THR A 147 -9.93 -18.73 -9.03
N HIS A 148 -11.10 -18.37 -8.48
CA HIS A 148 -11.69 -18.96 -7.28
C HIS A 148 -10.78 -18.99 -6.03
N SER A 149 -9.66 -18.27 -6.07
CA SER A 149 -8.69 -18.16 -4.97
C SER A 149 -8.56 -16.70 -4.57
N MET A 150 -8.59 -16.42 -3.26
CA MET A 150 -8.36 -15.08 -2.74
C MET A 150 -6.87 -14.68 -2.77
N ASP A 151 -5.97 -15.66 -2.90
CA ASP A 151 -4.53 -15.39 -3.00
C ASP A 151 -4.19 -14.64 -4.29
N SER A 152 -4.98 -14.79 -5.35
CA SER A 152 -4.79 -14.04 -6.61
C SER A 152 -4.93 -12.52 -6.42
N GLY A 153 -5.82 -12.07 -5.52
CA GLY A 153 -5.94 -10.67 -5.15
C GLY A 153 -4.71 -10.15 -4.40
N LEU A 154 -4.17 -10.95 -3.47
CA LEU A 154 -2.94 -10.60 -2.75
C LEU A 154 -1.74 -10.53 -3.69
N ILE A 155 -1.63 -11.46 -4.65
CA ILE A 155 -0.61 -11.42 -5.69
C ILE A 155 -0.73 -10.15 -6.53
N PHE A 156 -1.95 -9.76 -6.92
CA PHE A 156 -2.17 -8.50 -7.64
C PHE A 156 -1.67 -7.29 -6.84
N LEU A 157 -1.99 -7.21 -5.55
CA LEU A 157 -1.50 -6.16 -4.66
C LEU A 157 0.03 -6.15 -4.56
N ALA A 158 0.65 -7.33 -4.41
CA ALA A 158 2.10 -7.47 -4.35
C ALA A 158 2.78 -7.04 -5.66
N VAL A 159 2.20 -7.39 -6.80
CA VAL A 159 2.66 -6.95 -8.13
C VAL A 159 2.52 -5.44 -8.28
N MET A 160 1.40 -4.85 -7.86
CA MET A 160 1.23 -3.39 -7.88
C MET A 160 2.26 -2.69 -6.99
N ALA A 161 2.53 -3.22 -5.79
CA ALA A 161 3.58 -2.70 -4.92
C ALA A 161 4.97 -2.80 -5.57
N ALA A 162 5.30 -3.93 -6.19
CA ALA A 162 6.56 -4.14 -6.91
C ALA A 162 6.71 -3.21 -8.13
N VAL A 163 5.65 -3.04 -8.92
CA VAL A 163 5.62 -2.07 -10.04
C VAL A 163 5.82 -0.65 -9.50
N GLY A 164 5.21 -0.32 -8.36
CA GLY A 164 5.45 0.92 -7.64
C GLY A 164 6.93 1.14 -7.29
N CYS A 165 7.60 0.12 -6.74
CA CYS A 165 9.05 0.15 -6.49
C CYS A 165 9.86 0.43 -7.75
N VAL A 166 9.58 -0.31 -8.83
CA VAL A 166 10.31 -0.17 -10.10
C VAL A 166 10.12 1.24 -10.69
N LEU A 167 8.92 1.79 -10.61
CA LEU A 167 8.62 3.15 -11.06
C LEU A 167 9.28 4.24 -10.20
N LEU A 168 9.68 3.92 -8.96
CA LEU A 168 10.44 4.81 -8.08
C LEU A 168 11.95 4.77 -8.33
N LEU A 169 12.49 3.69 -8.92
CA LEU A 169 13.94 3.55 -9.21
C LEU A 169 14.54 4.73 -10.01
N PRO A 170 13.89 5.26 -11.07
CA PRO A 170 14.43 6.41 -11.81
C PRO A 170 14.44 7.69 -10.98
N LEU A 171 13.48 7.87 -10.06
CA LEU A 171 13.46 9.03 -9.15
C LEU A 171 14.59 8.95 -8.12
N LEU A 172 14.90 7.74 -7.65
CA LEU A 172 16.00 7.45 -6.71
C LEU A 172 17.39 7.76 -7.28
N ARG A 173 17.54 7.75 -8.60
CA ARG A 173 18.78 8.16 -9.28
C ARG A 173 18.88 9.68 -9.48
N ARG A 174 17.78 10.40 -9.29
CA ARG A 174 17.65 11.83 -9.62
C ARG A 174 17.52 12.73 -8.38
N TYR A 175 17.11 12.16 -7.24
CA TYR A 175 16.90 12.79 -5.93
C TYR A 175 17.38 11.87 -4.81
#